data_AF-A0A5C7MXY4-F1
#
_entry.id   AF-A0A5C7MXY4-F1
#
_cell.length_a   1.000
_cell.length_b   1.000
_cell.length_c   1.000
_cell.angle_alpha   90.00
_cell.angle_beta   90.00
_cell.angle_gamma   90.00
#
_symmetry.space_group_name_H-M   'P 1'
#
loop_
_entity.id
_entity.type
_entity.pdbx_description
1 polymer ?
#
loop_
_entity_poly.entity_id
_entity_poly.type
_entity_poly.pdbx_seq_one_letter_code
_entity_poly.pdbx_strand_id
1 'polypeptide(L)' 'MIAEAMVLTGPRSLQRRQMTIPDVGGRGASLRVEACGLCGTDHEQFT' A
#
# COMPACT_ATOMS: atom_id res chain seq x y z
N MET A 1 -13.59 -6.68 4.43
CA MET A 1 -12.36 -6.89 5.24
C MET A 1 -11.57 -5.59 5.25
N ILE A 2 -10.93 -5.23 6.36
CA ILE A 2 -10.12 -4.01 6.51
C ILE A 2 -8.65 -4.42 6.60
N ALA A 3 -7.77 -3.68 5.91
CA ALA A 3 -6.32 -3.83 5.98
C ALA A 3 -5.67 -2.50 6.38
N GLU A 4 -4.48 -2.55 6.98
CA GLU A 4 -3.64 -1.37 7.23
C GLU A 4 -2.60 -1.21 6.11
N ALA A 5 -2.38 0.02 5.67
CA ALA A 5 -1.37 0.36 4.67
C ALA A 5 -0.65 1.67 5.02
N MET A 6 0.61 1.79 4.57
CA MET A 6 1.32 3.07 4.51
C MET A 6 0.90 3.81 3.23
N VAL A 7 0.33 5.00 3.39
CA VAL A 7 -0.16 5.82 2.27
C VAL A 7 0.65 7.09 2.17
N LEU A 8 1.20 7.39 0.98
CA LEU A 8 1.80 8.68 0.69
C LEU A 8 0.68 9.69 0.43
N THR A 9 0.45 10.58 1.38
CA THR A 9 -0.68 11.51 1.40
C THR A 9 -0.34 12.91 0.89
N GLY A 10 0.95 13.14 0.66
CA GLY A 10 1.53 14.36 0.14
C GLY A 10 3.06 14.22 0.10
N PRO A 11 3.78 15.21 -0.46
CA PRO A 11 5.23 15.18 -0.51
C PRO A 11 5.81 14.88 0.87
N ARG A 12 6.64 13.83 0.95
CA ARG A 12 7.31 13.39 2.18
C ARG A 12 6.39 13.06 3.36
N SER A 13 5.11 12.75 3.11
CA SER A 13 4.10 12.54 4.15
C SER A 13 3.45 11.16 4.03
N LEU A 14 4.05 10.19 4.71
CA LEU A 14 3.56 8.81 4.81
C LEU A 14 2.72 8.61 6.07
N GLN A 15 1.51 8.09 5.92
CA GLN A 15 0.56 7.87 7.02
C GLN A 15 0.06 6.43 7.03
N ARG A 16 0.00 5.81 8.21
CA ARG A 16 -0.76 4.54 8.38
C ARG A 16 -2.25 4.83 8.23
N ARG A 17 -2.93 4.07 7.38
CA ARG A 17 -4.38 4.17 7.18
C ARG A 17 -5.00 2.78 7.13
N GLN A 18 -6.19 2.68 7.69
CA GLN A 18 -7.06 1.52 7.51
C GLN A 18 -7.89 1.70 6.24
N MET A 19 -8.00 0.66 5.41
CA MET A 19 -8.73 0.71 4.15
C MET A 19 -9.43 -0.61 3.85
N THR A 20 -10.55 -0.54 3.13
CA THR A 20 -11.27 -1.72 2.66
C THR A 20 -10.46 -2.43 1.59
N ILE A 21 -10.37 -3.76 1.68
CA ILE A 21 -9.78 -4.57 0.61
C ILE A 21 -10.70 -4.49 -0.62
N PRO A 22 -10.19 -4.08 -1.80
CA PRO A 22 -11.00 -3.93 -3.00
C PRO A 22 -11.44 -5.29 -3.58
N ASP A 23 -12.52 -5.29 -4.37
CA ASP A 23 -12.84 -6.42 -5.23
C ASP A 23 -11.80 -6.53 -6.35
N VAL A 24 -11.24 -7.72 -6.52
CA VAL A 24 -10.18 -8.02 -7.47
C VAL A 24 -10.72 -8.66 -8.77
N GLY A 25 -12.04 -8.91 -8.85
CA GLY A 25 -12.69 -9.50 -10.01
C GLY A 25 -12.26 -10.95 -10.30
N GLY A 26 -12.77 -11.52 -11.39
CA GLY A 26 -12.62 -12.96 -11.68
C GLY A 26 -11.21 -13.46 -12.04
N ARG A 27 -10.24 -12.56 -12.20
CA ARG A 27 -8.83 -12.91 -12.50
C ARG A 27 -7.83 -12.38 -11.48
N GLY A 28 -8.30 -11.63 -10.49
CA GLY A 28 -7.43 -11.10 -9.44
C GLY A 28 -7.42 -11.99 -8.21
N ALA A 29 -6.46 -11.74 -7.33
CA ALA A 29 -6.36 -12.39 -6.02
C ALA A 29 -6.03 -11.36 -4.95
N SER A 30 -6.58 -11.57 -3.75
CA SER A 30 -6.15 -10.84 -2.56
C SER A 30 -5.03 -11.62 -1.87
N LEU A 31 -3.94 -10.93 -1.52
CA LEU A 31 -2.81 -11.52 -0.81
C LEU A 31 -2.64 -10.83 0.54
N ARG A 32 -2.33 -11.61 1.57
CA ARG A 32 -1.86 -11.07 2.85
C ARG A 32 -0.37 -10.82 2.75
N VAL A 33 0.03 -9.56 2.86
CA VAL A 33 1.44 -9.16 2.80
C VAL A 33 2.11 -9.53 4.12
N GLU A 34 3.07 -10.46 4.07
CA GLU A 34 3.86 -10.86 5.24
C GLU A 34 5.14 -10.02 5.37
N ALA A 35 5.68 -9.51 4.26
CA ALA A 35 6.83 -8.60 4.21
C ALA A 35 6.78 -7.71 2.95
N CYS A 36 7.25 -6.47 3.06
CA CYS A 36 7.36 -5.52 1.95
C CYS A 36 8.71 -4.78 2.05
N GLY A 37 9.57 -4.95 1.04
CA GLY A 37 10.84 -4.23 0.94
C GLY A 37 10.65 -2.90 0.23
N LEU A 38 11.50 -1.91 0.57
CA LEU A 38 11.57 -0.63 -0.14
C LEU A 38 12.67 -0.68 -1.19
N CYS A 39 12.41 -0.09 -2.36
CA CYS A 39 13.37 0.06 -3.44
C CYS A 39 13.66 1.55 -3.72
N GLY A 40 14.62 1.82 -4.62
CA GLY A 40 15.01 3.18 -4.98
C GLY A 40 13.84 4.02 -5.52
N THR A 41 12.92 3.42 -6.28
CA THR A 41 11.78 4.16 -6.84
C THR A 41 10.75 4.56 -5.79
N ASP A 42 10.67 3.85 -4.66
CA ASP A 42 9.81 4.29 -3.55
C ASP A 42 10.36 5.59 -2.93
N HIS A 43 11.68 5.72 -2.84
CA HIS A 43 12.34 6.94 -2.39
C HIS A 43 12.15 8.10 -3.38
N GLU A 44 12.19 7.82 -4.68
CA GLU A 44 11.90 8.82 -5.73
C GLU A 44 10.46 9.33 -5.66
N GLN A 45 9.48 8.49 -5.32
CA GLN A 45 8.11 8.95 -5.10
C GLN A 45 7.95 9.74 -3.79
N PHE A 46 8.74 9.43 -2.78
CA PHE A 46 8.69 10.10 -1.49
C PHE A 46 9.26 11.53 -1.52
N THR A 47 10.29 11.75 -2.34
CA THR A 47 11.09 12.99 -2.39
C THR A 47 10.63 13.92 -3.50
#